data_AF-A0A101FJP5-F1
#
_entry.id   AF-A0A101FJP5-F1
#
_cell.length_a   1.000
_cell.length_b   1.000
_cell.length_c   1.000
_cell.angle_alpha   90.00
_cell.angle_beta   90.00
_cell.angle_gamma   90.00
#
_symmetry.space_group_name_H-M   'P 1'
#
loop_
_entity.id
_entity.type
_entity.pdbx_description
1 polymer ?
#
loop_
_entity_poly.entity_id
_entity_poly.type
_entity_poly.pdbx_seq_one_letter_code
_entity_poly.pdbx_strand_id
1 'polypeptide(L)'
;MGIVYDEVWFTTSREIKVCEENIKSLTKKLEALEKELNVKVSELEELQIKDNPKLRKLWQTYKALESEKQRLAGLKAFMEKS
;
A
#
# COMPACT_ATOMS: atom_id res chain seq x y z
N MET A 1 -35.36 0.58 -5.01
CA MET A 1 -33.98 0.96 -5.40
C MET A 1 -32.91 0.59 -4.36
N GLY A 2 -33.18 -0.26 -3.36
CA GLY A 2 -32.20 -0.59 -2.30
C GLY A 2 -31.14 -1.65 -2.66
N ILE A 3 -31.43 -2.55 -3.60
CA ILE A 3 -30.60 -3.73 -3.88
C ILE A 3 -29.23 -3.35 -4.49
N VAL A 4 -29.20 -2.31 -5.34
CA VAL A 4 -27.97 -1.85 -6.00
C VAL A 4 -27.01 -1.20 -5.01
N TYR A 5 -27.54 -0.58 -3.94
CA TYR A 5 -26.71 0.06 -2.92
C TYR A 5 -26.00 -0.98 -2.05
N ASP A 6 -26.73 -2.03 -1.64
CA ASP A 6 -26.18 -3.15 -0.86
C ASP A 6 -25.05 -3.89 -1.61
N GLU A 7 -25.22 -4.15 -2.90
CA GLU A 7 -24.20 -4.82 -3.70
C GLU A 7 -22.92 -3.97 -3.85
N VAL A 8 -23.05 -2.67 -4.12
CA VAL A 8 -21.91 -1.74 -4.24
C VAL A 8 -21.21 -1.55 -2.90
N TRP A 9 -21.95 -1.49 -1.80
CA TRP A 9 -21.39 -1.35 -0.46
C TRP A 9 -20.65 -2.62 -0.02
N PHE A 10 -21.20 -3.79 -0.35
CA PHE A 10 -20.56 -5.09 -0.07
C PHE A 10 -19.28 -5.29 -0.87
N THR A 11 -19.27 -4.98 -2.17
CA THR A 11 -18.06 -5.08 -3.00
C THR A 11 -16.99 -4.09 -2.56
N THR A 12 -17.36 -2.83 -2.31
CA THR A 12 -16.43 -1.79 -1.84
C THR A 12 -15.83 -2.16 -0.48
N SER A 13 -16.65 -2.67 0.45
CA SER A 13 -16.17 -3.16 1.76
C SER A 13 -15.19 -4.31 1.63
N ARG A 14 -15.41 -5.22 0.67
CA ARG A 14 -14.49 -6.33 0.39
C ARG A 14 -13.18 -5.82 -0.22
N GLU A 15 -13.25 -4.87 -1.15
CA GLU A 15 -12.07 -4.25 -1.74
C GLU A 15 -11.23 -3.47 -0.73
N ILE A 16 -11.87 -2.79 0.24
CA ILE A 16 -11.21 -2.16 1.38
C ILE A 16 -10.40 -3.20 2.16
N LYS A 17 -11.00 -4.34 2.51
CA LYS A 17 -10.29 -5.41 3.23
C LYS A 17 -9.10 -5.94 2.43
N VAL A 18 -9.27 -6.17 1.13
CA VAL A 18 -8.18 -6.61 0.25
C VAL A 18 -7.04 -5.59 0.23
N CYS A 19 -7.35 -4.29 0.13
CA CYS A 19 -6.35 -3.24 0.20
C CYS A 19 -5.64 -3.21 1.57
N GLU A 20 -6.37 -3.38 2.67
CA GLU A 20 -5.78 -3.45 4.02
C GLU A 20 -4.84 -4.65 4.18
N GLU A 21 -5.21 -5.83 3.66
CA GLU A 21 -4.34 -7.01 3.67
C GLU A 21 -3.09 -6.81 2.80
N ASN A 22 -3.26 -6.20 1.61
CA ASN A 22 -2.14 -5.88 0.73
C ASN A 22 -1.16 -4.90 1.39
N ILE A 23 -1.66 -3.84 2.04
CA ILE A 23 -0.85 -2.87 2.79
C ILE A 23 -0.09 -3.60 3.90
N LYS A 24 -0.74 -4.49 4.65
CA LYS A 24 -0.11 -5.26 5.72
C LYS A 24 1.00 -6.18 5.19
N SER A 25 0.76 -6.84 4.06
CA SER A 25 1.74 -7.70 3.39
C SER A 25 2.94 -6.91 2.87
N LEU A 26 2.69 -5.77 2.22
CA LEU A 26 3.72 -4.86 1.71
C LEU A 26 4.53 -4.23 2.86
N THR A 27 3.89 -3.88 3.97
CA THR A 27 4.58 -3.35 5.17
C THR A 27 5.55 -4.38 5.73
N LYS A 28 5.10 -5.62 5.92
CA LYS A 28 5.98 -6.71 6.38
C LYS A 28 7.15 -6.96 5.44
N LYS A 29 6.92 -6.94 4.13
CA LYS A 29 7.98 -7.07 3.12
C LYS A 29 8.97 -5.91 3.19
N LEU A 30 8.47 -4.70 3.37
CA LEU A 30 9.29 -3.51 3.51
C LEU A 30 10.15 -3.57 4.77
N GLU A 31 9.57 -3.88 5.93
CA GLU A 31 10.33 -4.05 7.18
C GLU A 31 11.38 -5.17 7.09
N ALA A 32 11.06 -6.29 6.41
CA ALA A 32 12.01 -7.37 6.20
C ALA A 32 13.19 -6.91 5.33
N LEU A 33 12.93 -6.14 4.27
CA LEU A 33 13.97 -5.58 3.41
C LEU A 33 14.78 -4.49 4.15
N GLU A 34 14.14 -3.62 4.94
CA GLU A 34 14.83 -2.62 5.77
C GLU A 34 15.77 -3.28 6.78
N LYS A 35 15.34 -4.39 7.41
CA LYS A 35 16.18 -5.18 8.31
C LYS A 35 17.31 -5.91 7.59
N GLU A 36 17.05 -6.49 6.42
CA GLU A 36 18.09 -7.18 5.62
C GLU A 36 19.18 -6.20 5.17
N LEU A 37 18.77 -4.99 4.79
CA LEU A 37 19.67 -3.96 4.28
C LEU A 37 20.25 -3.08 5.39
N ASN A 38 19.71 -3.17 6.60
CA ASN A 38 20.00 -2.31 7.75
C ASN A 38 19.92 -0.80 7.41
N VAL A 39 18.96 -0.44 6.55
CA VAL A 39 18.74 0.92 6.06
C VAL A 39 17.24 1.19 6.08
N LYS A 40 16.84 2.37 6.57
CA LYS A 40 15.46 2.83 6.46
C LYS A 40 15.21 3.44 5.09
N VAL A 41 14.03 3.20 4.53
CA VAL A 41 13.67 3.79 3.23
C VAL A 41 13.66 5.33 3.28
N SER A 42 13.39 5.92 4.45
CA SER A 42 13.41 7.36 4.70
C SER A 42 14.81 7.98 4.68
N GLU A 43 15.86 7.16 4.83
CA GLU A 43 17.26 7.59 4.83
C GLU A 43 17.94 7.33 3.48
N LEU A 44 17.20 6.81 2.49
CA LEU A 44 17.72 6.55 1.15
C LEU A 44 17.69 7.80 0.28
N GLU A 45 18.86 8.26 -0.14
CA GLU A 45 19.01 9.22 -1.22
C GLU A 45 18.83 8.55 -2.59
N GLU A 46 18.23 9.27 -3.55
CA GLU A 46 17.99 8.79 -4.93
C GLU A 46 19.25 8.24 -5.62
N LEU A 47 20.43 8.78 -5.26
CA LEU A 47 21.72 8.30 -5.75
C LEU A 47 22.02 6.86 -5.30
N GLN A 48 21.74 6.50 -4.05
CA GLN A 48 22.01 5.15 -3.53
C GLN A 48 21.07 4.08 -4.11
N ILE A 49 19.87 4.49 -4.50
CA ILE A 49 18.86 3.62 -5.12
C ILE A 49 19.31 3.18 -6.53
N LYS A 50 20.08 4.02 -7.21
CA LYS A 50 20.51 3.80 -8.60
C LYS A 50 21.57 2.71 -8.71
N ASP A 51 22.48 2.65 -7.74
CA ASP A 51 23.61 1.72 -7.73
C ASP A 51 23.29 0.36 -7.10
N ASN A 52 22.24 0.26 -6.26
CA ASN A 52 21.93 -0.98 -5.55
C ASN A 52 20.53 -1.54 -5.92
N PRO A 53 20.44 -2.69 -6.62
CA PRO A 53 19.16 -3.26 -7.04
C PRO A 53 18.26 -3.66 -5.86
N LYS A 54 18.83 -3.96 -4.69
CA LYS A 54 18.04 -4.25 -3.49
C LYS A 54 17.39 -2.99 -2.91
N LEU A 55 18.11 -1.88 -2.87
CA LEU A 55 17.57 -0.57 -2.47
C LEU A 55 16.48 -0.09 -3.43
N ARG A 56 16.65 -0.35 -4.73
CA ARG A 56 15.61 -0.12 -5.74
C ARG A 56 14.34 -0.92 -5.46
N LYS A 57 14.48 -2.19 -5.10
CA LYS A 57 13.33 -3.05 -4.75
C LYS A 57 12.65 -2.58 -3.46
N LEU A 58 13.41 -2.15 -2.46
CA LEU A 58 12.90 -1.55 -1.23
C LEU A 58 12.07 -0.29 -1.54
N TRP A 59 12.62 0.64 -2.33
CA TRP A 59 11.93 1.88 -2.71
C TRP A 59 10.68 1.62 -3.55
N GLN A 60 10.71 0.67 -4.48
CA GLN A 60 9.53 0.26 -5.25
C GLN A 60 8.44 -0.32 -4.34
N THR A 61 8.82 -1.13 -3.35
CA THR A 61 7.88 -1.68 -2.37
C THR A 61 7.26 -0.57 -1.52
N TYR A 62 8.05 0.44 -1.15
CA TYR A 62 7.57 1.63 -0.44
C TYR A 62 6.55 2.42 -1.28
N LYS A 63 6.84 2.67 -2.56
CA LYS A 63 5.89 3.34 -3.45
C LYS A 63 4.61 2.55 -3.67
N ALA A 64 4.72 1.23 -3.80
CA ALA A 64 3.54 0.37 -3.90
C ALA A 64 2.67 0.47 -2.64
N LEU A 65 3.29 0.51 -1.46
CA LEU A 65 2.60 0.71 -0.19
C LEU A 65 1.89 2.07 -0.12
N GLU A 66 2.57 3.17 -0.50
CA GLU A 66 1.96 4.51 -0.53
C GLU A 66 0.75 4.55 -1.47
N SER A 67 0.88 3.95 -2.65
CA SER A 67 -0.20 3.87 -3.64
C SER A 67 -1.42 3.10 -3.12
N GLU A 68 -1.19 1.92 -2.50
CA GLU A 68 -2.27 1.14 -1.89
C GLU A 68 -2.93 1.89 -0.72
N LYS A 69 -2.17 2.64 0.09
CA LYS A 69 -2.73 3.50 1.14
C LYS A 69 -3.61 4.62 0.58
N GLN A 70 -3.18 5.27 -0.50
CA GLN A 70 -3.99 6.27 -1.19
C GLN A 70 -5.26 5.66 -1.78
N ARG A 71 -5.17 4.47 -2.38
CA ARG A 71 -6.34 3.76 -2.91
C ARG A 71 -7.32 3.39 -1.81
N LEU A 72 -6.83 2.89 -0.68
CA LEU A 72 -7.65 2.62 0.50
C LEU A 72 -8.35 3.89 1.02
N ALA A 73 -7.64 5.01 1.09
CA ALA A 73 -8.22 6.29 1.49
C ALA A 73 -9.33 6.75 0.53
N GLY A 74 -9.14 6.56 -0.78
CA GLY A 74 -10.16 6.82 -1.78
C GLY A 74 -11.42 5.96 -1.61
N LEU A 75 -11.25 4.66 -1.37
CA LEU A 75 -12.37 3.74 -1.12
C LEU A 75 -13.12 4.07 0.18
N LYS A 76 -12.39 4.42 1.25
CA LYS A 76 -13.01 4.85 2.52
C LYS A 76 -13.76 6.16 2.36
N ALA A 77 -13.18 7.15 1.67
CA ALA A 77 -13.85 8.41 1.39
C ALA A 77 -15.10 8.26 0.51
N PHE A 78 -15.10 7.29 -0.42
CA PHE A 78 -16.28 6.93 -1.21
C PHE A 78 -17.40 6.36 -0.33
N MET A 79 -17.06 5.46 0.59
CA MET A 79 -18.00 4.87 1.55
C MET A 79 -18.55 5.87 2.58
N GLU A 80 -17.79 6.89 2.97
CA GLU A 80 -18.25 7.93 3.90
C GLU A 80 -19.18 8.98 3.24
N LYS A 81 -19.09 9.13 1.91
CA LYS A 81 -19.93 10.07 1.13
C LYS A 81 -21.19 9.43 0.53
N SER A 82 -21.28 8.10 0.60
CA SER A 82 -22.40 7.28 0.14
C SER A 82 -23.31 6.98 1.33
#